data_AF-A0A5C9BRB7-F1
#
_entry.id   AF-A0A5C9BRB7-F1
#
_cell.length_a   1.000
_cell.length_b   1.000
_cell.length_c   1.000
_cell.angle_alpha   90.00
_cell.angle_beta   90.00
_cell.angle_gamma   90.00
#
_symmetry.space_group_name_H-M   'P 1'
#
loop_
_entity.id
_entity.type
_entity.pdbx_description
1 polymer ?
#
loop_
_entity_poly.entity_id
_entity_poly.type
_entity_poly.pdbx_seq_one_letter_code
_entity_poly.pdbx_strand_id
1 'polypeptide(L)'
;MTTEAQIHADIEAIREKIPETQDLYREVCTILFFRYGITPTANKLYQYVRKGSMSAPAEALVKFWEDLREKSRVRIEHPDLPEAVKTAAGDLVASLWTQAQAAAQETLTAFRAEAQTVVLEAKTVKAAAETERDAALAQLNQAQQTIQAATERALQMERELAIEQAGKESLTAQLAAALRQHTSLENALAEARRDFADELEKLRQALQKSEERHEAGEKRALLEIDRERMNAAKVQKEMAQLRESQMEVAERHRNQIDLLQKELGAARQNAGVAEGTLQEMRAIYQQQTEQLQSLRTALSEGEAQRTVLEHDLMASREKVAILEKELQQLGSVPKVLAETAKPPRKSRKKVAD
;
A
#
# COMPACT_ATOMS: atom_id res chain seq x y z
N MET A 1 -61.16 -88.06 -47.78
CA MET A 1 -60.07 -89.04 -47.63
C MET A 1 -60.03 -89.72 -46.25
N THR A 2 -60.99 -89.47 -45.35
CA THR A 2 -61.04 -90.07 -43.99
C THR A 2 -62.06 -91.20 -43.83
N THR A 3 -63.04 -91.32 -44.74
CA THR A 3 -64.14 -92.29 -44.61
C THR A 3 -63.74 -93.74 -44.91
N GLU A 4 -62.96 -94.02 -45.96
CA GLU A 4 -62.57 -95.41 -46.30
C GLU A 4 -61.61 -96.04 -45.28
N ALA A 5 -60.68 -95.27 -44.73
CA ALA A 5 -59.75 -95.74 -43.69
C ALA A 5 -60.48 -96.06 -42.38
N GLN A 6 -61.49 -95.24 -42.02
CA GLN A 6 -62.35 -95.48 -40.85
C GLN A 6 -63.26 -96.70 -41.05
N ILE A 7 -63.80 -96.89 -42.26
CA ILE A 7 -64.58 -98.09 -42.62
C ILE A 7 -63.71 -99.35 -42.47
N HIS A 8 -62.47 -99.34 -42.96
CA HIS A 8 -61.55 -100.48 -42.81
C HIS A 8 -61.26 -100.81 -41.34
N ALA A 9 -60.95 -99.79 -40.52
CA ALA A 9 -60.65 -99.99 -39.10
C ALA A 9 -61.85 -100.54 -38.30
N ASP A 10 -63.06 -100.03 -38.56
CA ASP A 10 -64.28 -100.52 -37.92
C ASP A 10 -64.58 -101.98 -38.34
N ILE A 11 -64.33 -102.34 -39.60
CA ILE A 11 -64.53 -103.71 -40.10
C ILE A 11 -63.49 -104.67 -39.52
N GLU A 12 -62.23 -104.25 -39.36
CA GLU A 12 -61.20 -105.04 -38.69
C GLU A 12 -61.53 -105.31 -37.22
N ALA A 13 -62.02 -104.30 -36.50
CA ALA A 13 -62.45 -104.44 -35.10
C ALA A 13 -63.62 -105.43 -34.93
N ILE A 14 -64.49 -105.58 -35.94
CA ILE A 14 -65.60 -106.55 -35.92
C ILE A 14 -65.13 -107.94 -36.31
N ARG A 15 -64.18 -108.03 -37.23
CA ARG A 15 -63.54 -109.30 -37.61
C ARG A 15 -62.82 -109.96 -36.44
N GLU A 16 -62.29 -109.19 -35.48
CA GLU A 16 -61.71 -109.74 -34.24
C GLU A 16 -62.77 -110.32 -33.29
N LYS A 17 -63.99 -109.78 -33.30
CA LYS A 17 -65.07 -110.15 -32.38
C LYS A 17 -65.97 -111.26 -32.90
N ILE A 18 -66.13 -111.36 -34.22
CA ILE A 18 -67.04 -112.32 -34.87
C ILE A 18 -66.21 -113.25 -35.76
N PRO A 19 -65.92 -114.49 -35.31
CA PRO A 19 -65.14 -115.44 -36.09
C PRO A 19 -65.95 -116.09 -37.22
N GLU A 20 -67.29 -116.11 -37.12
CA GLU A 20 -68.18 -116.70 -38.11
C GLU A 20 -68.34 -115.82 -39.36
N THR A 21 -68.17 -116.42 -40.53
CA THR A 21 -68.04 -115.66 -41.80
C THR A 21 -69.37 -115.05 -42.25
N GLN A 22 -70.52 -115.72 -42.02
CA GLN A 22 -71.83 -115.21 -42.44
C GLN A 22 -72.27 -113.99 -41.64
N ASP A 23 -72.08 -114.03 -40.32
CA ASP A 23 -72.44 -112.94 -39.41
C ASP A 23 -71.53 -111.73 -39.60
N LEU A 24 -70.25 -111.97 -39.91
CA LEU A 24 -69.32 -110.90 -40.28
C LEU A 24 -69.83 -110.15 -41.53
N TYR A 25 -70.34 -110.85 -42.55
CA TYR A 25 -70.91 -110.18 -43.72
C TYR A 25 -72.18 -109.37 -43.40
N ARG A 26 -73.05 -109.84 -42.49
CA ARG A 26 -74.25 -109.11 -42.05
C ARG A 26 -73.92 -107.83 -41.27
N GLU A 27 -72.97 -107.89 -40.34
CA GLU A 27 -72.56 -106.71 -39.56
C GLU A 27 -71.86 -105.66 -40.44
N VAL A 28 -71.05 -106.10 -41.40
CA VAL A 28 -70.44 -105.19 -42.38
C VAL A 28 -71.51 -104.52 -43.25
N CYS A 29 -72.56 -105.23 -43.66
CA CYS A 29 -73.71 -104.60 -44.35
C CYS A 29 -74.36 -103.51 -43.48
N THR A 30 -74.55 -103.80 -42.19
CA THR A 30 -75.19 -102.91 -41.22
C THR A 30 -74.39 -101.62 -41.04
N ILE A 31 -73.07 -101.71 -40.86
CA ILE A 31 -72.23 -100.53 -40.69
C ILE A 31 -72.13 -99.70 -41.96
N LEU A 32 -71.92 -100.35 -43.11
CA LEU A 32 -71.86 -99.64 -44.39
C LEU A 32 -73.15 -98.84 -44.62
N PHE A 33 -74.31 -99.45 -44.38
CA PHE A 33 -75.59 -98.82 -44.63
C PHE A 33 -75.95 -97.75 -43.59
N PHE A 34 -75.91 -98.06 -42.29
CA PHE A 34 -76.42 -97.15 -41.25
C PHE A 34 -75.42 -96.09 -40.80
N ARG A 35 -74.14 -96.43 -40.68
CA ARG A 35 -73.12 -95.52 -40.15
C ARG A 35 -72.50 -94.66 -41.23
N TYR A 36 -72.34 -95.23 -42.43
CA TYR A 36 -71.64 -94.58 -43.54
C TYR A 36 -72.56 -94.19 -44.70
N GLY A 37 -73.82 -94.63 -44.72
CA GLY A 37 -74.77 -94.29 -45.79
C GLY A 37 -74.43 -94.91 -47.16
N ILE A 38 -73.60 -95.96 -47.20
CA ILE A 38 -73.15 -96.63 -48.43
C ILE A 38 -73.99 -97.89 -48.65
N THR A 39 -74.59 -98.05 -49.83
CA THR A 39 -75.33 -99.28 -50.18
C THR A 39 -74.37 -100.47 -50.31
N PRO A 40 -74.53 -101.54 -49.50
CA PRO A 40 -73.69 -102.74 -49.61
C PRO A 40 -73.89 -103.39 -50.98
N THR A 41 -72.78 -103.78 -51.63
CA THR A 41 -72.77 -104.59 -52.86
C THR A 41 -71.86 -105.80 -52.65
N ALA A 42 -72.16 -106.92 -53.33
CA ALA A 42 -71.42 -108.18 -53.15
C ALA A 42 -69.90 -108.00 -53.35
N ASN A 43 -69.48 -107.20 -54.34
CA ASN A 43 -68.07 -106.88 -54.58
C ASN A 43 -67.43 -106.09 -53.43
N LYS A 44 -68.12 -105.09 -52.88
CA LYS A 44 -67.59 -104.30 -51.75
C LYS A 44 -67.46 -105.15 -50.49
N LEU A 45 -68.49 -105.93 -50.18
CA LEU A 45 -68.45 -106.85 -49.04
C LEU A 45 -67.27 -107.83 -49.12
N TYR A 46 -67.04 -108.40 -50.31
CA TYR A 46 -65.90 -109.28 -50.54
C TYR A 46 -64.55 -108.56 -50.37
N GLN A 47 -64.43 -107.32 -50.87
CA GLN A 47 -63.20 -106.52 -50.77
C GLN A 47 -62.80 -106.20 -49.33
N TYR A 48 -63.79 -105.99 -48.45
CA TYR A 48 -63.56 -105.68 -47.03
C TYR A 48 -63.36 -106.92 -46.15
N VAL A 49 -64.12 -108.00 -46.36
CA VAL A 49 -64.09 -109.20 -45.48
C VAL A 49 -63.05 -110.24 -45.92
N ARG A 50 -62.80 -110.37 -47.24
CA ARG A 50 -61.82 -111.29 -47.87
C ARG A 50 -61.77 -112.70 -47.26
N LYS A 51 -62.92 -113.28 -46.93
CA LYS A 51 -63.08 -114.65 -46.39
C LYS A 51 -64.33 -115.33 -46.96
N GLY A 52 -64.28 -116.65 -47.17
CA GLY A 52 -65.42 -117.47 -47.60
C GLY A 52 -65.50 -117.73 -49.11
N SER A 53 -66.51 -118.50 -49.52
CA SER A 53 -66.76 -118.83 -50.94
C SER A 53 -67.30 -117.63 -51.73
N MET A 54 -67.17 -117.67 -53.05
CA MET A 54 -67.60 -116.58 -53.94
C MET A 54 -69.10 -116.22 -53.84
N SER A 55 -69.94 -117.14 -53.38
CA SER A 55 -71.40 -116.95 -53.24
C SER A 55 -71.84 -116.38 -51.89
N ALA A 56 -71.00 -116.41 -50.85
CA ALA A 56 -71.36 -115.98 -49.50
C ALA A 56 -71.71 -114.47 -49.37
N PRO A 57 -71.03 -113.52 -50.04
CA PRO A 57 -71.37 -112.09 -49.96
C PRO A 57 -72.74 -111.77 -50.57
N ALA A 58 -73.15 -112.50 -51.61
CA ALA A 58 -74.43 -112.29 -52.27
C ALA A 58 -75.58 -112.78 -51.39
N GLU A 59 -75.44 -113.94 -50.76
CA GLU A 59 -76.46 -114.52 -49.87
C GLU A 59 -76.66 -113.67 -48.60
N ALA A 60 -75.58 -113.21 -47.98
CA ALA A 60 -75.65 -112.33 -46.80
C ALA A 60 -76.32 -110.98 -47.12
N LEU A 61 -76.09 -110.46 -48.32
CA LEU A 61 -76.70 -109.22 -48.79
C LEU A 61 -78.20 -109.38 -49.06
N VAL A 62 -78.63 -110.50 -49.66
CA VAL A 62 -80.07 -110.81 -49.83
C VAL A 62 -80.76 -110.88 -48.47
N LYS A 63 -80.21 -111.66 -47.53
CA LYS A 63 -80.72 -111.79 -46.16
C LYS A 63 -80.74 -110.46 -45.40
N PHE A 64 -79.73 -109.60 -45.56
CA PHE A 64 -79.71 -108.26 -44.96
C PHE A 64 -80.86 -107.37 -45.46
N TRP A 65 -81.10 -107.36 -46.77
CA TRP A 65 -82.20 -106.57 -47.35
C TRP A 65 -83.58 -107.14 -47.05
N GLU A 66 -83.71 -108.44 -46.82
CA GLU A 66 -84.92 -109.07 -46.28
C GLU A 66 -85.16 -108.61 -44.84
N ASP A 67 -84.18 -108.76 -43.96
CA ASP A 67 -84.29 -108.35 -42.54
C ASP A 67 -84.54 -106.84 -42.39
N LEU A 68 -83.91 -106.00 -43.20
CA LEU A 68 -84.11 -104.55 -43.18
C LEU A 68 -85.52 -104.20 -43.66
N ARG A 69 -86.04 -104.88 -44.69
CA ARG A 69 -87.43 -104.72 -45.15
C ARG A 69 -88.44 -105.19 -44.11
N GLU A 70 -88.11 -106.23 -43.34
CA GLU A 70 -88.96 -106.74 -42.28
C GLU A 70 -88.98 -105.78 -41.07
N LYS A 71 -87.81 -105.29 -40.63
CA LYS A 71 -87.69 -104.38 -39.48
C LYS A 71 -88.15 -102.94 -39.75
N SER A 72 -88.11 -102.48 -41.01
CA SER A 72 -88.58 -101.13 -41.39
C SER A 72 -90.08 -101.06 -41.71
N ARG A 73 -90.79 -102.20 -41.74
CA ARG A 73 -92.25 -102.21 -41.83
C ARG A 73 -92.85 -101.87 -40.47
N VAL A 74 -93.12 -100.59 -40.24
CA VAL A 74 -94.18 -100.18 -39.30
C VAL A 74 -95.52 -100.52 -39.98
N ARG A 75 -95.92 -101.78 -39.90
CA ARG A 75 -97.28 -102.20 -40.23
C ARG A 75 -98.04 -102.41 -38.93
N ILE A 76 -99.11 -101.65 -38.74
CA ILE A 76 -100.16 -101.99 -37.77
C ILE A 76 -100.93 -103.16 -38.37
N GLU A 77 -100.40 -104.39 -38.26
CA GLU A 77 -101.15 -105.61 -38.57
C GLU A 77 -101.90 -106.06 -37.31
N HIS A 78 -103.10 -105.52 -37.12
CA HIS A 78 -104.17 -106.25 -36.44
C HIS A 78 -105.03 -106.92 -37.54
N PRO A 79 -105.33 -108.24 -37.46
CA PRO A 79 -105.98 -109.00 -38.52
C PRO A 79 -107.39 -108.52 -38.91
N ASP A 80 -108.08 -107.81 -38.02
CA ASP A 80 -109.51 -107.44 -38.20
C ASP A 80 -109.76 -105.94 -38.47
N LEU A 81 -108.72 -105.15 -38.80
CA LEU A 81 -108.89 -103.71 -39.05
C LEU A 81 -108.96 -103.41 -40.57
N PRO A 82 -110.09 -102.87 -41.08
CA PRO A 82 -110.25 -102.52 -42.49
C PRO A 82 -109.17 -101.55 -42.96
N GLU A 83 -108.70 -101.74 -44.20
CA GLU A 83 -107.62 -100.98 -44.81
C GLU A 83 -107.87 -99.46 -44.77
N ALA A 84 -109.13 -99.04 -44.91
CA ALA A 84 -109.57 -97.65 -44.82
C ALA A 84 -109.32 -96.98 -43.45
N VAL A 85 -109.33 -97.75 -42.35
CA VAL A 85 -109.07 -97.21 -41.00
C VAL A 85 -107.57 -97.10 -40.75
N LYS A 86 -106.77 -98.02 -41.32
CA LYS A 86 -105.31 -97.98 -41.22
C LYS A 86 -104.73 -96.80 -42.00
N THR A 87 -105.25 -96.51 -43.20
CA THR A 87 -104.84 -95.33 -43.97
C THR A 87 -105.22 -94.04 -43.25
N ALA A 88 -106.47 -93.92 -42.77
CA ALA A 88 -106.92 -92.74 -42.03
C ALA A 88 -106.10 -92.48 -40.74
N ALA A 89 -105.74 -93.53 -40.01
CA ALA A 89 -104.89 -93.41 -38.82
C ALA A 89 -103.44 -93.00 -39.18
N GLY A 90 -102.89 -93.55 -40.27
CA GLY A 90 -101.57 -93.14 -40.79
C GLY A 90 -101.54 -91.67 -41.22
N ASP A 91 -102.58 -91.21 -41.91
CA ASP A 91 -102.73 -89.83 -42.36
C ASP A 91 -102.90 -88.84 -41.18
N LEU A 92 -103.62 -89.24 -40.13
CA LEU A 92 -103.72 -88.45 -38.90
C LEU A 92 -102.40 -88.35 -38.15
N VAL A 93 -101.65 -89.45 -38.02
CA VAL A 93 -100.32 -89.41 -37.38
C VAL A 93 -99.33 -88.60 -38.21
N ALA A 94 -99.36 -88.72 -39.54
CA ALA A 94 -98.52 -87.92 -40.43
C ALA A 94 -98.86 -86.42 -40.37
N SER A 95 -100.14 -86.06 -40.31
CA SER A 95 -100.57 -84.66 -40.16
C SER A 95 -100.25 -84.09 -38.77
N LEU A 96 -100.43 -84.85 -37.70
CA LEU A 96 -99.99 -84.46 -36.36
C LEU A 96 -98.48 -84.29 -36.27
N TRP A 97 -97.71 -85.20 -36.88
CA TRP A 97 -96.25 -85.08 -36.93
C TRP A 97 -95.80 -83.84 -37.70
N THR A 98 -96.40 -83.56 -38.86
CA THR A 98 -96.05 -82.36 -39.64
C THR A 98 -96.46 -81.07 -38.93
N GLN A 99 -97.60 -81.03 -38.24
CA GLN A 99 -98.01 -79.90 -37.40
C GLN A 99 -97.09 -79.70 -36.20
N ALA A 100 -96.72 -80.78 -35.49
CA ALA A 100 -95.78 -80.71 -34.37
C ALA A 100 -94.38 -80.27 -34.83
N GLN A 101 -93.91 -80.77 -35.98
CA GLN A 101 -92.65 -80.36 -36.60
C GLN A 101 -92.69 -78.87 -37.00
N ALA A 102 -93.79 -78.41 -37.58
CA ALA A 102 -93.97 -77.00 -37.94
C ALA A 102 -93.97 -76.08 -36.69
N ALA A 103 -94.72 -76.43 -35.64
CA ALA A 103 -94.76 -75.68 -34.39
C ALA A 103 -93.40 -75.67 -33.66
N ALA A 104 -92.67 -76.80 -33.67
CA ALA A 104 -91.31 -76.87 -33.14
C ALA A 104 -90.34 -75.99 -33.95
N GLN A 105 -90.49 -75.95 -35.28
CA GLN A 105 -89.67 -75.10 -36.14
C GLN A 105 -89.95 -73.62 -35.89
N GLU A 106 -91.23 -73.24 -35.76
CA GLU A 106 -91.66 -71.87 -35.47
C GLU A 106 -91.14 -71.38 -34.11
N THR A 107 -91.32 -72.17 -33.05
CA THR A 107 -90.80 -71.84 -31.71
C THR A 107 -89.27 -71.77 -31.68
N LEU A 108 -88.56 -72.65 -32.40
CA LEU A 108 -87.11 -72.58 -32.56
C LEU A 108 -86.69 -71.30 -33.29
N THR A 109 -87.42 -70.89 -34.34
CA THR A 109 -87.12 -69.63 -35.05
C THR A 109 -87.37 -68.40 -34.19
N ALA A 110 -88.46 -68.38 -33.40
CA ALA A 110 -88.73 -67.31 -32.44
C ALA A 110 -87.64 -67.22 -31.38
N PHE A 111 -87.27 -68.35 -30.75
CA PHE A 111 -86.19 -68.41 -29.77
C PHE A 111 -84.85 -67.96 -30.35
N ARG A 112 -84.53 -68.34 -31.60
CA ARG A 112 -83.31 -67.88 -32.28
C ARG A 112 -83.33 -66.37 -32.52
N ALA A 113 -84.47 -65.81 -32.89
CA ALA A 113 -84.61 -64.36 -33.09
C ALA A 113 -84.43 -63.60 -31.76
N GLU A 114 -85.10 -64.05 -30.69
CA GLU A 114 -84.96 -63.46 -29.35
C GLU A 114 -83.52 -63.59 -28.80
N ALA A 115 -82.87 -64.74 -28.98
CA ALA A 115 -81.48 -64.90 -28.58
C ALA A 115 -80.55 -63.96 -29.37
N GLN A 116 -80.83 -63.73 -30.66
CA GLN A 116 -80.08 -62.79 -31.48
C GLN A 116 -80.29 -61.34 -31.03
N THR A 117 -81.51 -60.93 -30.66
CA THR A 117 -81.76 -59.57 -30.16
C THR A 117 -81.03 -59.33 -28.84
N VAL A 118 -81.10 -60.27 -27.89
CA VAL A 118 -80.38 -60.17 -26.60
C VAL A 118 -78.87 -60.12 -26.81
N VAL A 119 -78.32 -60.92 -27.74
CA VAL A 119 -76.87 -60.86 -28.06
C VAL A 119 -76.48 -59.53 -28.69
N LEU A 120 -77.32 -58.97 -29.57
CA LEU A 120 -77.07 -57.65 -30.16
C LEU A 120 -77.13 -56.56 -29.09
N GLU A 121 -78.15 -56.55 -28.25
CA GLU A 121 -78.29 -55.61 -27.14
C GLU A 121 -77.08 -55.70 -26.19
N ALA A 122 -76.69 -56.90 -25.76
CA ALA A 122 -75.52 -57.11 -24.91
C ALA A 122 -74.21 -56.61 -25.58
N LYS A 123 -74.06 -56.80 -26.89
CA LYS A 123 -72.92 -56.27 -27.65
C LYS A 123 -72.94 -54.74 -27.71
N THR A 124 -74.09 -54.12 -27.89
CA THR A 124 -74.21 -52.65 -27.90
C THR A 124 -73.90 -52.04 -26.54
N VAL A 125 -74.41 -52.61 -25.46
CA VAL A 125 -74.13 -52.18 -24.08
C VAL A 125 -72.64 -52.36 -23.77
N LYS A 126 -72.04 -53.50 -24.15
CA LYS A 126 -70.60 -53.72 -23.98
C LYS A 126 -69.79 -52.67 -24.75
N ALA A 127 -70.12 -52.41 -26.01
CA ALA A 127 -69.41 -51.43 -26.82
C ALA A 127 -69.52 -50.01 -26.21
N ALA A 128 -70.71 -49.62 -25.73
CA ALA A 128 -70.90 -48.34 -25.04
C ALA A 128 -70.05 -48.24 -23.76
N ALA A 129 -70.03 -49.30 -22.94
CA ALA A 129 -69.20 -49.35 -21.73
C ALA A 129 -67.70 -49.31 -22.04
N GLU A 130 -67.25 -49.95 -23.13
CA GLU A 130 -65.85 -49.88 -23.61
C GLU A 130 -65.49 -48.45 -24.04
N THR A 131 -66.37 -47.76 -24.76
CA THR A 131 -66.14 -46.35 -25.15
C THR A 131 -66.12 -45.40 -23.95
N GLU A 132 -66.99 -45.60 -22.96
CA GLU A 132 -67.01 -44.81 -21.74
C GLU A 132 -65.73 -45.04 -20.91
N ARG A 133 -65.28 -46.30 -20.81
CA ARG A 133 -64.02 -46.66 -20.16
C ARG A 133 -62.84 -45.97 -20.86
N ASP A 134 -62.78 -46.02 -22.19
CA ASP A 134 -61.69 -45.43 -22.96
C ASP A 134 -61.67 -43.91 -22.83
N ALA A 135 -62.85 -43.26 -22.82
CA ALA A 135 -62.97 -41.83 -22.53
C ALA A 135 -62.51 -41.49 -21.10
N ALA A 136 -62.89 -42.29 -20.10
CA ALA A 136 -62.45 -42.08 -18.72
C ALA A 136 -60.93 -42.27 -18.55
N LEU A 137 -60.35 -43.27 -19.21
CA LEU A 137 -58.90 -43.49 -19.23
C LEU A 137 -58.16 -42.33 -19.91
N ALA A 138 -58.69 -41.80 -21.02
CA ALA A 138 -58.13 -40.62 -21.68
C ALA A 138 -58.16 -39.39 -20.76
N GLN A 139 -59.28 -39.14 -20.06
CA GLN A 139 -59.39 -38.06 -19.09
C GLN A 139 -58.43 -38.22 -17.91
N LEU A 140 -58.28 -39.45 -17.39
CA LEU A 140 -57.33 -39.75 -16.31
C LEU A 140 -55.89 -39.47 -16.74
N ASN A 141 -55.50 -39.92 -17.94
CA ASN A 141 -54.16 -39.67 -18.48
C ASN A 141 -53.92 -38.17 -18.69
N GLN A 142 -54.91 -37.44 -19.19
CA GLN A 142 -54.81 -35.99 -19.35
C GLN A 142 -54.66 -35.30 -17.98
N ALA A 143 -55.46 -35.68 -16.99
CA ALA A 143 -55.36 -35.13 -15.64
C ALA A 143 -53.97 -35.40 -15.03
N GLN A 144 -53.45 -36.62 -15.16
CA GLN A 144 -52.11 -36.98 -14.69
C GLN A 144 -51.02 -36.14 -15.36
N GLN A 145 -51.09 -35.93 -16.68
CA GLN A 145 -50.15 -35.07 -17.40
C GLN A 145 -50.23 -33.60 -16.92
N THR A 146 -51.44 -33.08 -16.66
CA THR A 146 -51.59 -31.71 -16.14
C THR A 146 -51.03 -31.56 -14.73
N ILE A 147 -51.21 -32.58 -13.87
CA ILE A 147 -50.63 -32.59 -12.52
C ILE A 147 -49.11 -32.65 -12.61
N GLN A 148 -48.55 -33.52 -13.45
CA GLN A 148 -47.09 -33.60 -13.66
C GLN A 148 -46.52 -32.26 -14.12
N ALA A 149 -47.11 -31.65 -15.15
CA ALA A 149 -46.69 -30.34 -15.65
C ALA A 149 -46.82 -29.23 -14.58
N ALA A 150 -47.87 -29.26 -13.75
CA ALA A 150 -48.03 -28.32 -12.65
C ALA A 150 -46.99 -28.53 -11.55
N THR A 151 -46.67 -29.79 -11.21
CA THR A 151 -45.64 -30.12 -10.21
C THR A 151 -44.24 -29.71 -10.68
N GLU A 152 -43.90 -29.90 -11.96
CA GLU A 152 -42.63 -29.46 -12.51
C GLU A 152 -42.50 -27.93 -12.48
N ARG A 153 -43.57 -27.21 -12.84
CA ARG A 153 -43.60 -25.74 -12.73
C ARG A 153 -43.46 -25.26 -11.29
N ALA A 154 -44.12 -25.93 -10.33
CA ALA A 154 -44.00 -25.58 -8.91
C ALA A 154 -42.56 -25.76 -8.42
N LEU A 155 -41.92 -26.90 -8.72
CA LEU A 155 -40.52 -27.16 -8.37
C LEU A 155 -39.56 -26.15 -9.03
N GLN A 156 -39.84 -25.75 -10.27
CA GLN A 156 -39.05 -24.72 -10.95
C GLN A 156 -39.17 -23.36 -10.26
N MET A 157 -40.39 -22.94 -9.91
CA MET A 157 -40.62 -21.69 -9.17
C MET A 157 -39.98 -21.72 -7.77
N GLU A 158 -40.01 -22.86 -7.07
CA GLU A 158 -39.34 -23.01 -5.78
C GLU A 158 -37.82 -22.86 -5.90
N ARG A 159 -37.21 -23.40 -6.96
CA ARG A 159 -35.77 -23.22 -7.23
C ARG A 159 -35.43 -21.78 -7.53
N GLU A 160 -36.22 -21.11 -8.37
CA GLU A 160 -36.05 -19.69 -8.70
C GLU A 160 -36.19 -18.83 -7.44
N LEU A 161 -37.20 -19.09 -6.61
CA LEU A 161 -37.40 -18.39 -5.34
C LEU A 161 -36.21 -18.60 -4.38
N ALA A 162 -35.67 -19.82 -4.29
CA ALA A 162 -34.51 -20.11 -3.47
C ALA A 162 -33.25 -19.36 -3.94
N ILE A 163 -33.04 -19.27 -5.26
CA ILE A 163 -31.93 -18.49 -5.84
C ILE A 163 -32.10 -17.00 -5.54
N GLU A 164 -33.29 -16.45 -5.72
CA GLU A 164 -33.59 -15.05 -5.42
C GLU A 164 -33.44 -14.73 -3.93
N GLN A 165 -33.89 -15.62 -3.04
CA GLN A 165 -33.72 -15.47 -1.60
C GLN A 165 -32.24 -15.47 -1.21
N ALA A 166 -31.46 -16.43 -1.72
CA ALA A 166 -30.02 -16.48 -1.49
C ALA A 166 -29.30 -15.24 -2.05
N GLY A 167 -29.72 -14.76 -3.23
CA GLY A 167 -29.22 -13.52 -3.83
C GLY A 167 -29.52 -12.29 -2.95
N LYS A 168 -30.76 -12.18 -2.46
CA LYS A 168 -31.17 -11.12 -1.55
C LYS A 168 -30.40 -11.15 -0.23
N GLU A 169 -30.23 -12.32 0.38
CA GLU A 169 -29.44 -12.48 1.60
C GLU A 169 -27.99 -12.03 1.39
N SER A 170 -27.36 -12.46 0.29
CA SER A 170 -26.01 -12.03 -0.08
C SER A 170 -25.92 -10.51 -0.25
N LEU A 171 -26.86 -9.89 -0.98
CA LEU A 171 -26.89 -8.43 -1.17
C LEU A 171 -27.11 -7.69 0.15
N THR A 172 -27.98 -8.17 1.03
CA THR A 172 -28.20 -7.57 2.36
C THR A 172 -26.96 -7.67 3.24
N ALA A 173 -26.22 -8.79 3.19
CA ALA A 173 -24.96 -8.95 3.91
C ALA A 173 -23.88 -8.00 3.37
N GLN A 174 -23.78 -7.86 2.05
CA GLN A 174 -22.86 -6.91 1.41
C GLN A 174 -23.20 -5.47 1.78
N LEU A 175 -24.48 -5.08 1.78
CA LEU A 175 -24.92 -3.76 2.19
C LEU A 175 -24.59 -3.49 3.67
N ALA A 176 -24.83 -4.45 4.56
CA ALA A 176 -24.49 -4.33 5.97
C ALA A 176 -22.97 -4.18 6.19
N ALA A 177 -22.15 -4.92 5.43
CA ALA A 177 -20.70 -4.80 5.46
C ALA A 177 -20.23 -3.43 4.96
N ALA A 178 -20.79 -2.95 3.84
CA ALA A 178 -20.48 -1.63 3.28
C ALA A 178 -20.85 -0.49 4.24
N LEU A 179 -22.02 -0.56 4.90
CA LEU A 179 -22.42 0.42 5.91
C LEU A 179 -21.46 0.44 7.11
N ARG A 180 -21.03 -0.73 7.61
CA ARG A 180 -20.02 -0.80 8.67
C ARG A 180 -18.70 -0.17 8.23
N GLN A 181 -18.23 -0.46 7.02
CA GLN A 181 -17.02 0.17 6.47
C GLN A 181 -17.16 1.68 6.35
N HIS A 182 -18.30 2.18 5.86
CA HIS A 182 -18.57 3.61 5.77
C HIS A 182 -18.49 4.29 7.14
N THR A 183 -19.20 3.76 8.14
CA THR A 183 -19.16 4.32 9.51
C THR A 183 -17.77 4.29 10.12
N SER A 184 -16.98 3.24 9.86
CA SER A 184 -15.58 3.15 10.30
C SER A 184 -14.71 4.25 9.67
N LEU A 185 -14.84 4.44 8.34
CA LEU A 185 -14.10 5.47 7.61
C LEU A 185 -14.51 6.88 8.03
N GLU A 186 -15.80 7.13 8.27
CA GLU A 186 -16.29 8.41 8.78
C GLU A 186 -15.71 8.73 10.17
N ASN A 187 -15.68 7.74 11.05
CA ASN A 187 -15.09 7.89 12.38
C ASN A 187 -13.58 8.17 12.30
N ALA A 188 -12.84 7.40 11.49
CA ALA A 188 -11.41 7.59 11.28
C ALA A 188 -11.10 8.97 10.67
N LEU A 189 -11.93 9.43 9.73
CA LEU A 189 -11.80 10.76 9.13
C LEU A 189 -12.10 11.87 10.14
N ALA A 190 -13.11 11.69 10.99
CA ALA A 190 -13.44 12.64 12.07
C ALA A 190 -12.32 12.71 13.11
N GLU A 191 -11.71 11.58 13.47
CA GLU A 191 -10.55 11.49 14.36
C GLU A 191 -9.33 12.20 13.75
N ALA A 192 -8.96 11.87 12.51
CA ALA A 192 -7.86 12.53 11.81
C ALA A 192 -8.06 14.05 11.70
N ARG A 193 -9.30 14.52 11.45
CA ARG A 193 -9.60 15.96 11.45
C ARG A 193 -9.39 16.63 12.80
N ARG A 194 -9.69 15.94 13.91
CA ARG A 194 -9.43 16.45 15.27
C ARG A 194 -7.93 16.51 15.54
N ASP A 195 -7.21 15.42 15.24
CA ASP A 195 -5.76 15.36 15.43
C ASP A 195 -5.03 16.45 14.64
N PHE A 196 -5.40 16.66 13.37
CA PHE A 196 -4.85 17.74 12.56
C PHE A 196 -5.15 19.13 13.12
N ALA A 197 -6.35 19.34 13.67
CA ALA A 197 -6.70 20.63 14.29
C ALA A 197 -5.86 20.88 15.55
N ASP A 198 -5.66 19.85 16.38
CA ASP A 198 -4.84 19.92 17.59
C ASP A 198 -3.36 20.15 17.27
N GLU A 199 -2.84 19.49 16.25
CA GLU A 199 -1.46 19.71 15.76
C GLU A 199 -1.28 21.12 15.19
N LEU A 200 -2.24 21.60 14.40
CA LEU A 200 -2.22 22.95 13.85
C LEU A 200 -2.21 24.01 14.96
N GLU A 201 -3.01 23.81 16.02
CA GLU A 201 -3.06 24.70 17.17
C GLU A 201 -1.73 24.68 17.95
N LYS A 202 -1.14 23.50 18.18
CA LYS A 202 0.20 23.39 18.78
C LYS A 202 1.27 24.12 17.97
N LEU A 203 1.23 24.01 16.64
CA LEU A 203 2.16 24.71 15.75
C LEU A 203 1.96 26.23 15.81
N ARG A 204 0.71 26.71 15.82
CA ARG A 204 0.41 28.15 15.99
C ARG A 204 0.95 28.69 17.30
N GLN A 205 0.74 27.97 18.41
CA GLN A 205 1.25 28.37 19.72
C GLN A 205 2.78 28.34 19.79
N ALA A 206 3.42 27.36 19.14
CA ALA A 206 4.88 27.29 19.07
C ALA A 206 5.45 28.45 18.25
N LEU A 207 4.81 28.80 17.12
CA LEU A 207 5.20 29.93 16.28
C LEU A 207 5.06 31.25 17.06
N GLN A 208 3.90 31.48 17.70
CA GLN A 208 3.66 32.68 18.50
C GLN A 208 4.73 32.83 19.60
N LYS A 209 5.05 31.76 20.34
CA LYS A 209 6.12 31.80 21.36
C LYS A 209 7.50 32.08 20.76
N SER A 210 7.76 31.63 19.53
CA SER A 210 9.01 31.94 18.83
C SER A 210 9.07 33.41 18.45
N GLU A 211 8.00 33.96 17.88
CA GLU A 211 7.86 35.38 17.52
C GLU A 211 8.02 36.27 18.76
N GLU A 212 7.35 35.96 19.87
CA GLU A 212 7.50 36.69 21.14
C GLU A 212 8.95 36.68 21.65
N ARG A 213 9.67 35.55 21.52
CA ARG A 213 11.10 35.47 21.88
C ARG A 213 11.96 36.28 20.93
N HIS A 214 11.67 36.28 19.63
CA HIS A 214 12.38 37.08 18.65
C HIS A 214 12.18 38.58 18.90
N GLU A 215 10.95 39.04 19.11
CA GLU A 215 10.64 40.43 19.46
C GLU A 215 11.33 40.85 20.77
N ALA A 216 11.32 39.98 21.79
CA ALA A 216 12.01 40.25 23.04
C ALA A 216 13.54 40.34 22.85
N GLY A 217 14.10 39.49 21.98
CA GLY A 217 15.50 39.54 21.58
C GLY A 217 15.86 40.84 20.84
N GLU A 218 15.03 41.25 19.88
CA GLU A 218 15.20 42.50 19.13
C GLU A 218 15.15 43.71 20.05
N LYS A 219 14.17 43.77 20.96
CA LYS A 219 14.07 44.85 21.97
C LYS A 219 15.33 44.92 22.85
N ARG A 220 15.87 43.79 23.29
CA ARG A 220 17.12 43.76 24.08
C ARG A 220 18.31 44.24 23.26
N ALA A 221 18.45 43.77 22.03
CA ALA A 221 19.53 44.18 21.14
C ALA A 221 19.51 45.68 20.85
N LEU A 222 18.32 46.26 20.62
CA LEU A 222 18.17 47.71 20.45
C LEU A 222 18.60 48.50 21.71
N LEU A 223 18.20 48.04 22.90
CA LEU A 223 18.62 48.65 24.16
C LEU A 223 20.13 48.54 24.40
N GLU A 224 20.75 47.43 24.03
CA GLU A 224 22.21 47.26 24.10
C GLU A 224 22.91 48.19 23.12
N ILE A 225 22.43 48.30 21.88
CA ILE A 225 22.96 49.25 20.89
C ILE A 225 22.87 50.69 21.42
N ASP A 226 21.75 51.09 22.02
CA ASP A 226 21.59 52.44 22.56
C ASP A 226 22.50 52.69 23.78
N ARG A 227 22.68 51.68 24.64
CA ARG A 227 23.66 51.76 25.75
C ARG A 227 25.09 51.93 25.22
N GLU A 228 25.48 51.14 24.22
CA GLU A 228 26.80 51.25 23.59
C GLU A 228 26.99 52.61 22.90
N ARG A 229 25.96 53.13 22.22
CA ARG A 229 25.98 54.48 21.64
C ARG A 229 26.16 55.56 22.71
N MET A 230 25.44 55.47 23.83
CA MET A 230 25.59 56.41 24.95
C MET A 230 26.98 56.34 25.59
N ASN A 231 27.52 55.13 25.79
CA ASN A 231 28.87 54.93 26.32
C ASN A 231 29.93 55.47 25.36
N ALA A 232 29.82 55.17 24.07
CA ALA A 232 30.70 55.71 23.05
C ALA A 232 30.68 57.25 23.01
N ALA A 233 29.49 57.86 23.11
CA ALA A 233 29.36 59.32 23.17
C ALA A 233 30.01 59.92 24.44
N LYS A 234 29.87 59.26 25.60
CA LYS A 234 30.55 59.68 26.86
C LYS A 234 32.07 59.61 26.72
N VAL A 235 32.60 58.49 26.24
CA VAL A 235 34.05 58.32 26.02
C VAL A 235 34.57 59.32 25.00
N GLN A 236 33.84 59.59 23.92
CA GLN A 236 34.23 60.63 22.96
C GLN A 236 34.31 62.03 23.61
N LYS A 237 33.35 62.36 24.48
CA LYS A 237 33.36 63.63 25.23
C LYS A 237 34.53 63.71 26.21
N GLU A 238 34.79 62.65 26.98
CA GLU A 238 35.93 62.58 27.90
C GLU A 238 37.26 62.69 27.14
N MET A 239 37.40 62.03 25.99
CA MET A 239 38.57 62.14 25.13
C MET A 239 38.75 63.56 24.57
N ALA A 240 37.67 64.24 24.19
CA ALA A 240 37.73 65.63 23.76
C ALA A 240 38.19 66.56 24.91
N GLN A 241 37.64 66.38 26.11
CA GLN A 241 38.03 67.15 27.30
C GLN A 241 39.49 66.90 27.70
N LEU A 242 39.95 65.63 27.66
CA LEU A 242 41.35 65.29 27.92
C LEU A 242 42.27 65.96 26.90
N ARG A 243 41.92 65.93 25.60
CA ARG A 243 42.70 66.61 24.55
C ARG A 243 42.77 68.13 24.78
N GLU A 244 41.66 68.77 25.15
CA GLU A 244 41.62 70.19 25.48
C GLU A 244 42.53 70.51 26.68
N SER A 245 42.41 69.74 27.77
CA SER A 245 43.26 69.92 28.95
C SER A 245 44.75 69.69 28.64
N GLN A 246 45.09 68.72 27.80
CA GLN A 246 46.47 68.49 27.36
C GLN A 246 46.98 69.64 26.51
N MET A 247 46.14 70.21 25.64
CA MET A 247 46.48 71.39 24.85
C MET A 247 46.73 72.61 25.75
N GLU A 248 45.87 72.85 26.75
CA GLU A 248 46.09 73.91 27.74
C GLU A 248 47.40 73.72 28.53
N VAL A 249 47.68 72.51 28.99
CA VAL A 249 48.93 72.20 29.71
C VAL A 249 50.14 72.40 28.79
N ALA A 250 50.06 71.94 27.54
CA ALA A 250 51.11 72.17 26.55
C ALA A 250 51.34 73.66 26.28
N GLU A 251 50.28 74.47 26.16
CA GLU A 251 50.36 75.93 26.04
C GLU A 251 50.98 76.58 27.29
N ARG A 252 50.58 76.15 28.49
CA ARG A 252 51.21 76.62 29.75
C ARG A 252 52.70 76.29 29.78
N HIS A 253 53.09 75.08 29.38
CA HIS A 253 54.50 74.70 29.30
C HIS A 253 55.26 75.48 28.23
N ARG A 254 54.67 75.73 27.05
CA ARG A 254 55.26 76.60 26.02
C ARG A 254 55.51 78.01 26.59
N ASN A 255 54.51 78.61 27.22
CA ASN A 255 54.63 79.93 27.84
C ASN A 255 55.71 79.95 28.94
N GLN A 256 55.79 78.92 29.78
CA GLN A 256 56.84 78.78 30.79
C GLN A 256 58.24 78.67 30.17
N ILE A 257 58.38 77.85 29.11
CA ILE A 257 59.63 77.73 28.38
C ILE A 257 60.03 79.08 27.77
N ASP A 258 59.08 79.81 27.16
CA ASP A 258 59.34 81.13 26.58
C ASP A 258 59.77 82.16 27.65
N LEU A 259 59.15 82.12 28.83
CA LEU A 259 59.55 82.96 29.97
C LEU A 259 60.97 82.60 30.45
N LEU A 260 61.25 81.32 30.67
CA LEU A 260 62.59 80.86 31.08
C LEU A 260 63.65 81.17 30.02
N GLN A 261 63.32 81.10 28.73
CA GLN A 261 64.21 81.51 27.64
C GLN A 261 64.50 83.02 27.68
N LYS A 262 63.50 83.86 27.97
CA LYS A 262 63.70 85.30 28.16
C LYS A 262 64.56 85.60 29.39
N GLU A 263 64.29 84.96 30.53
CA GLU A 263 65.09 85.09 31.75
C GLU A 263 66.54 84.63 31.54
N LEU A 264 66.74 83.50 30.87
CA LEU A 264 68.07 83.01 30.49
C LEU A 264 68.78 83.98 29.54
N GLY A 265 68.06 84.55 28.57
CA GLY A 265 68.57 85.59 27.68
C GLY A 265 69.04 86.83 28.45
N ALA A 266 68.22 87.33 29.39
CA ALA A 266 68.58 88.45 30.25
C ALA A 266 69.77 88.12 31.18
N ALA A 267 69.80 86.93 31.76
CA ALA A 267 70.93 86.48 32.59
C ALA A 267 72.22 86.37 31.79
N ARG A 268 72.18 85.85 30.55
CA ARG A 268 73.33 85.82 29.64
C ARG A 268 73.80 87.21 29.26
N GLN A 269 72.88 88.14 28.98
CA GLN A 269 73.22 89.54 28.72
C GLN A 269 73.90 90.17 29.94
N ASN A 270 73.34 90.00 31.14
CA ASN A 270 73.92 90.50 32.39
C ASN A 270 75.30 89.89 32.66
N ALA A 271 75.48 88.59 32.42
CA ALA A 271 76.76 87.93 32.50
C ALA A 271 77.76 88.51 31.49
N GLY A 272 77.34 88.76 30.24
CA GLY A 272 78.16 89.41 29.22
C GLY A 272 78.55 90.85 29.60
N VAL A 273 77.63 91.63 30.18
CA VAL A 273 77.93 92.97 30.72
C VAL A 273 78.93 92.86 31.87
N ALA A 274 78.71 91.95 32.82
CA ALA A 274 79.62 91.72 33.93
C ALA A 274 81.01 91.29 33.46
N GLU A 275 81.11 90.35 32.52
CA GLU A 275 82.37 89.96 31.87
C GLU A 275 83.05 91.15 31.19
N GLY A 276 82.29 92.01 30.49
CA GLY A 276 82.79 93.26 29.91
C GLY A 276 83.38 94.20 30.97
N THR A 277 82.64 94.47 32.06
CA THR A 277 83.16 95.28 33.18
C THR A 277 84.39 94.65 33.84
N LEU A 278 84.46 93.32 33.90
CA LEU A 278 85.59 92.60 34.47
C LEU A 278 86.81 92.68 33.54
N GLN A 279 86.61 92.65 32.22
CA GLN A 279 87.66 92.92 31.24
C GLN A 279 88.16 94.36 31.33
N GLU A 280 87.26 95.35 31.44
CA GLU A 280 87.63 96.75 31.67
C GLU A 280 88.44 96.90 32.96
N MET A 281 87.98 96.32 34.07
CA MET A 281 88.71 96.32 35.33
C MET A 281 90.06 95.62 35.22
N ARG A 282 90.15 94.48 34.49
CA ARG A 282 91.43 93.82 34.21
C ARG A 282 92.38 94.68 33.40
N ALA A 283 91.89 95.41 32.39
CA ALA A 283 92.69 96.34 31.60
C ALA A 283 93.20 97.51 32.46
N ILE A 284 92.36 98.04 33.36
CA ILE A 284 92.77 99.06 34.34
C ILE A 284 93.82 98.48 35.29
N TYR A 285 93.62 97.27 35.81
CA TYR A 285 94.61 96.60 36.65
C TYR A 285 95.93 96.36 35.91
N GLN A 286 95.89 95.97 34.64
CA GLN A 286 97.08 95.81 33.79
C GLN A 286 97.83 97.15 33.65
N GLN A 287 97.13 98.24 33.31
CA GLN A 287 97.70 99.58 33.29
C GLN A 287 98.33 99.97 34.64
N GLN A 288 97.66 99.69 35.75
CA GLN A 288 98.20 99.96 37.08
C GLN A 288 99.45 99.12 37.38
N THR A 289 99.50 97.85 36.97
CA THR A 289 100.70 97.02 37.11
C THR A 289 101.85 97.51 36.23
N GLU A 290 101.57 97.96 34.99
CA GLU A 290 102.58 98.58 34.12
C GLU A 290 103.11 99.87 34.76
N GLN A 291 102.24 100.71 35.32
CA GLN A 291 102.64 101.89 36.09
C GLN A 291 103.51 101.52 37.30
N LEU A 292 103.13 100.51 38.09
CA LEU A 292 103.93 100.03 39.21
C LEU A 292 105.29 99.44 38.77
N GLN A 293 105.34 98.76 37.63
CA GLN A 293 106.60 98.28 37.06
C GLN A 293 107.49 99.45 36.64
N SER A 294 106.93 100.48 35.99
CA SER A 294 107.68 101.70 35.63
C SER A 294 108.22 102.45 36.85
N LEU A 295 107.47 102.48 37.96
CA LEU A 295 107.90 103.06 39.22
C LEU A 295 109.00 102.21 39.89
N ARG A 296 108.92 100.88 39.79
CA ARG A 296 109.95 99.97 40.30
C ARG A 296 111.25 100.08 39.51
N THR A 297 111.20 100.21 38.18
CA THR A 297 112.41 100.45 37.38
C THR A 297 113.05 101.78 37.76
N ALA A 298 112.26 102.85 37.91
CA ALA A 298 112.75 104.15 38.40
C ALA A 298 113.36 104.06 39.81
N LEU A 299 112.77 103.25 40.71
CA LEU A 299 113.31 103.02 42.05
C LEU A 299 114.64 102.25 42.01
N SER A 300 114.74 101.20 41.17
CA SER A 300 115.98 100.43 41.00
C SER A 300 117.11 101.26 40.37
N GLU A 301 116.78 102.18 39.47
CA GLU A 301 117.73 103.17 38.94
C GLU A 301 118.19 104.12 40.04
N GLY A 302 117.28 104.55 40.93
CA GLY A 302 117.62 105.33 42.13
C GLY A 302 118.49 104.57 43.14
N GLU A 303 118.26 103.28 43.35
CA GLU A 303 119.07 102.43 44.22
C GLU A 303 120.47 102.16 43.62
N ALA A 304 120.56 102.01 42.29
CA ALA A 304 121.85 101.94 41.59
C ALA A 304 122.64 103.25 41.73
N GLN A 305 121.97 104.41 41.64
CA GLN A 305 122.61 105.72 41.90
C GLN A 305 123.07 105.85 43.36
N ARG A 306 122.28 105.34 44.31
CA ARG A 306 122.61 105.36 45.74
C ARG A 306 123.81 104.48 46.09
N THR A 307 123.92 103.28 45.52
CA THR A 307 125.06 102.39 45.77
C THR A 307 126.37 102.94 45.20
N VAL A 308 126.32 103.65 44.07
CA VAL A 308 127.47 104.39 43.53
C VAL A 308 127.90 105.51 44.49
N LEU A 309 126.95 106.28 45.04
CA LEU A 309 127.25 107.33 46.03
C LEU A 309 127.77 106.77 47.37
N GLU A 310 127.29 105.60 47.81
CA GLU A 310 127.78 104.91 49.01
C GLU A 310 129.21 104.37 48.82
N HIS A 311 129.55 103.90 47.62
CA HIS A 311 130.92 103.50 47.28
C HIS A 311 131.90 104.70 47.31
N ASP A 312 131.50 105.85 46.79
CA ASP A 312 132.31 107.09 46.85
C ASP A 312 132.50 107.59 48.30
N LEU A 313 131.49 107.40 49.16
CA LEU A 313 131.55 107.72 50.58
C LEU A 313 132.50 106.80 51.36
N MET A 314 132.53 105.50 51.05
CA MET A 314 133.49 104.56 51.64
C MET A 314 134.94 104.89 51.27
N ALA A 315 135.20 105.23 50.00
CA ALA A 315 136.52 105.67 49.54
C ALA A 315 136.99 106.99 50.21
N SER A 316 136.06 107.84 50.62
CA SER A 316 136.38 109.07 51.37
C SER A 316 136.72 108.80 52.85
N ARG A 317 136.10 107.79 53.48
CA ARG A 317 136.33 107.42 54.88
C ARG A 317 137.65 106.66 55.08
N GLU A 318 138.08 105.83 54.12
CA GLU A 318 139.39 105.18 54.16
C GLU A 318 140.55 106.19 54.08
N LYS A 319 140.37 107.30 53.33
CA LYS A 319 141.35 108.40 53.28
C LYS A 319 141.48 109.17 54.59
N VAL A 320 140.40 109.29 55.37
CA VAL A 320 140.41 109.94 56.70
C VAL A 320 141.05 109.03 57.76
N ALA A 321 140.81 107.71 57.70
CA ALA A 321 141.39 106.73 58.63
C ALA A 321 142.91 106.56 58.49
N ILE A 322 143.48 106.77 57.30
CA ILE A 322 144.93 106.75 57.07
C ILE A 322 145.58 108.04 57.63
N LEU A 323 144.92 109.19 57.53
CA LEU A 323 145.39 110.47 58.05
C LEU A 323 145.33 110.60 59.58
N GLU A 324 144.43 109.87 60.26
CA GLU A 324 144.34 109.86 61.73
C GLU A 324 145.37 108.95 62.41
N LYS A 325 145.90 107.93 61.73
CA LYS A 325 146.92 107.01 62.29
C LYS A 325 148.35 107.54 62.25
N GLU A 326 148.63 108.55 61.43
CA GLU A 326 149.96 109.16 61.32
C GLU A 326 150.20 110.30 62.33
N LEU A 327 149.19 110.69 63.13
CA LEU A 327 149.22 111.83 64.07
C LEU A 327 149.48 111.48 65.55
N GLN A 328 149.70 110.20 65.91
CA GLN A 328 149.86 109.76 67.31
C GLN A 328 151.25 109.24 67.71
N GLN A 329 152.26 109.31 66.84
CA GLN A 329 153.63 108.94 67.22
C GLN A 329 154.57 110.15 67.13
N LEU A 330 154.92 110.63 68.33
CA LEU A 330 156.11 111.38 68.73
C LEU A 330 155.93 112.92 68.96
N GLY A 331 156.18 113.53 70.14
CA GLY A 331 157.44 113.55 70.89
C GLY A 331 158.10 112.18 71.05
N SER A 332 159.20 111.85 70.38
CA SER A 332 160.20 112.61 69.60
C SER A 332 159.90 113.09 68.14
N VAL A 333 159.70 114.39 67.96
CA VAL A 333 160.60 115.28 67.18
C VAL A 333 161.25 114.68 65.90
N PRO A 334 161.21 115.31 64.69
CA PRO A 334 161.19 116.77 64.46
C PRO A 334 160.44 117.29 63.20
N LYS A 335 160.30 118.62 63.17
CA LYS A 335 160.60 119.57 62.05
C LYS A 335 160.06 119.27 60.64
N VAL A 336 159.13 120.07 60.10
CA VAL A 336 159.30 121.47 59.61
C VAL A 336 159.54 121.49 58.09
N LEU A 337 158.73 122.32 57.42
CA LEU A 337 158.84 122.89 56.06
C LEU A 337 158.23 122.06 54.93
N ALA A 338 157.61 122.63 53.91
CA ALA A 338 157.18 124.00 53.61
C ALA A 338 156.57 123.95 52.20
N GLU A 339 156.02 125.08 51.78
CA GLU A 339 156.18 125.58 50.40
C GLU A 339 155.49 124.74 49.30
N THR A 340 154.45 125.25 48.66
CA THR A 340 154.55 126.37 47.74
C THR A 340 153.12 126.67 47.28
N ALA A 341 152.63 127.88 47.47
CA ALA A 341 152.84 129.00 46.58
C ALA A 341 152.35 128.75 45.14
N LYS A 342 151.39 129.62 44.79
CA LYS A 342 151.14 130.26 43.50
C LYS A 342 150.00 129.75 42.60
N PRO A 343 149.42 130.70 41.84
CA PRO A 343 148.18 130.58 41.06
C PRO A 343 148.57 130.22 39.59
N PRO A 344 147.75 130.34 38.50
CA PRO A 344 146.63 131.26 38.38
C PRO A 344 145.46 130.94 37.41
N ARG A 345 144.51 131.89 37.47
CA ARG A 345 143.81 132.57 36.35
C ARG A 345 142.62 131.88 35.67
N LYS A 346 141.52 132.68 35.75
CA LYS A 346 140.60 133.11 34.66
C LYS A 346 139.57 132.07 34.22
N SER A 347 138.30 132.40 33.99
CA SER A 347 137.64 133.71 33.91
C SER A 347 136.15 133.55 33.56
N ARG A 348 135.34 134.51 34.04
CA ARG A 348 134.28 135.24 33.30
C ARG A 348 133.00 134.47 32.90
N LYS A 349 131.84 134.97 33.38
CA LYS A 349 130.78 135.70 32.62
C LYS A 349 129.94 134.78 31.72
N LYS A 350 128.64 134.93 31.49
CA LYS A 350 127.57 135.93 31.73
C LYS A 350 126.32 135.32 31.04
N VAL A 351 125.10 135.65 31.49
CA VAL A 351 123.90 135.97 30.63
C VAL A 351 123.33 134.75 29.86
N ALA A 352 122.03 134.55 29.61
CA ALA A 352 120.80 135.33 29.61
C ALA A 352 119.60 134.36 29.73
N ASP A 353 118.45 134.95 30.02
CA ASP A 353 117.06 134.57 29.66
C ASP A 353 116.42 133.29 30.23
#